data_AF-A0A662GED8-F1
#
_entry.id   AF-A0A662GED8-F1
#
_cell.length_a   1.000
_cell.length_b   1.000
_cell.length_c   1.000
_cell.angle_alpha   90.00
_cell.angle_beta   90.00
_cell.angle_gamma   90.00
#
_symmetry.space_group_name_H-M   'P 1'
#
loop_
_entity.id
_entity.type
_entity.pdbx_description
1 polymer ?
#
loop_
_entity_poly.entity_id
_entity_poly.type
_entity_poly.pdbx_seq_one_letter_code
_entity_poly.pdbx_strand_id
1 'polypeptide(L)'
;MIDAICFDLGNTLVRELKEDRALRSDGAKSLYDELGVKDKGIEYEDFIKIHDKVWAEEERVRLKFREISVERIITRILKELDMEYSNIKRLINVYFSPKLRYVKLFPDVPQVLGELKKE
;
A
#
# COMPACT_ATOMS: atom_id res chain seq x y z
N MET A 1 31.18 -13.13 17.59
CA MET A 1 30.13 -12.33 18.25
C MET A 1 29.33 -11.70 17.13
N ILE A 2 28.00 -11.84 17.15
CA ILE A 2 27.13 -11.16 16.18
C ILE A 2 26.65 -9.89 16.87
N ASP A 3 27.04 -8.74 16.34
CA ASP A 3 26.73 -7.45 16.98
C ASP A 3 25.37 -6.88 16.55
N ALA A 4 24.86 -7.33 15.39
CA ALA A 4 23.57 -6.91 14.85
C ALA A 4 22.96 -7.96 13.91
N ILE A 5 21.64 -8.14 13.98
CA ILE A 5 20.86 -8.94 13.05
C ILE A 5 19.81 -8.03 12.41
N CYS A 6 19.79 -8.00 11.08
CA CYS A 6 18.84 -7.21 10.30
C CYS A 6 17.83 -8.15 9.65
N PHE A 7 16.54 -7.93 9.92
CA PHE A 7 15.46 -8.69 9.33
C PHE A 7 14.76 -7.90 8.23
N ASP A 8 14.48 -8.55 7.11
CA ASP A 8 13.41 -8.09 6.23
C ASP A 8 12.06 -8.28 6.94
N LEU A 9 11.06 -7.47 6.59
CA LEU A 9 9.74 -7.56 7.18
C LEU A 9 8.89 -8.58 6.42
N GLY A 10 8.66 -8.33 5.13
CA GLY A 10 7.75 -9.11 4.29
C GLY A 10 8.28 -10.51 4.02
N ASN A 11 7.41 -11.52 4.13
CA ASN A 11 7.74 -12.93 3.92
C ASN A 11 8.91 -13.47 4.77
N THR A 12 9.32 -12.72 5.80
CA THR A 12 10.38 -13.08 6.75
C THR A 12 9.82 -13.03 8.15
N LEU A 13 9.43 -11.84 8.62
CA LEU A 13 8.78 -11.68 9.93
C LEU A 13 7.26 -11.76 9.82
N VAL A 14 6.70 -11.23 8.73
CA VAL A 14 5.26 -11.15 8.51
C VAL A 14 4.82 -11.91 7.26
N ARG A 15 3.64 -12.52 7.34
CA ARG A 15 2.91 -13.10 6.21
C ARG A 15 1.65 -12.31 5.93
N GLU A 16 1.33 -12.21 4.64
CA GLU A 16 0.11 -11.58 4.14
C GLU A 16 -0.96 -12.66 3.94
N LEU A 17 -2.15 -12.43 4.50
CA LEU A 17 -3.27 -13.36 4.47
C LEU A 17 -4.21 -13.14 3.27
N LYS A 18 -3.96 -12.09 2.50
CA LYS A 18 -4.80 -11.63 1.40
C LYS A 18 -3.91 -11.29 0.21
N GLU A 19 -4.37 -11.65 -1.00
CA GLU A 19 -3.63 -11.37 -2.22
C GLU A 19 -3.49 -9.86 -2.47
N ASP A 20 -2.37 -9.47 -3.09
CA ASP A 20 -2.07 -8.07 -3.45
C ASP A 20 -3.19 -7.40 -4.24
N ARG A 21 -3.83 -8.12 -5.16
CA ARG A 21 -4.96 -7.59 -5.94
C ARG A 21 -6.13 -7.19 -5.05
N ALA A 22 -6.47 -8.02 -4.08
CA ALA A 22 -7.58 -7.77 -3.18
C ALA A 22 -7.24 -6.68 -2.17
N LEU A 23 -5.97 -6.59 -1.72
CA LEU A 23 -5.47 -5.49 -0.89
C LEU A 23 -5.48 -4.14 -1.62
N ARG A 24 -5.11 -4.12 -2.90
CA ARG A 24 -5.21 -2.91 -3.74
C ARG A 24 -6.64 -2.42 -3.87
N SER A 25 -7.60 -3.33 -4.05
CA SER A 25 -9.03 -2.97 -4.11
C SER A 25 -9.51 -2.32 -2.81
N ASP A 26 -9.15 -2.90 -1.66
CA ASP A 26 -9.48 -2.29 -0.36
C ASP A 26 -8.82 -0.91 -0.17
N GLY A 27 -7.57 -0.77 -0.62
CA GLY A 27 -6.83 0.49 -0.59
C GLY A 27 -7.46 1.56 -1.48
N ALA A 28 -7.85 1.19 -2.70
CA ALA A 28 -8.55 2.08 -3.63
C ALA A 28 -9.89 2.56 -3.06
N LYS A 29 -10.65 1.67 -2.42
CA LYS A 29 -11.89 2.05 -1.73
C LYS A 29 -11.64 3.02 -0.57
N SER A 30 -10.62 2.76 0.25
CA SER A 30 -10.25 3.67 1.35
C SER A 30 -9.83 5.04 0.84
N LEU A 31 -9.12 5.08 -0.29
CA LEU A 31 -8.71 6.33 -0.94
C LEU A 31 -9.90 7.09 -1.53
N TYR A 32 -10.85 6.39 -2.17
CA TYR A 32 -12.10 6.98 -2.66
C TYR A 32 -12.88 7.66 -1.53
N ASP A 33 -13.04 6.95 -0.42
CA ASP A 33 -13.76 7.46 0.76
C ASP A 33 -13.04 8.69 1.37
N GLU A 34 -11.71 8.65 1.50
CA GLU A 34 -10.91 9.74 2.06
C GLU A 34 -10.88 11.00 1.18
N LEU A 35 -10.88 10.84 -0.15
CA LEU A 35 -10.86 11.96 -1.09
C LEU A 35 -12.22 12.66 -1.21
N GLY A 36 -13.31 12.05 -0.72
CA GLY A 36 -14.66 12.62 -0.80
C GLY A 36 -15.11 12.89 -2.24
N VAL A 37 -14.60 12.14 -3.22
CA VAL A 37 -14.89 12.39 -4.65
C VAL A 37 -16.35 12.15 -5.01
N LYS A 38 -17.07 11.39 -4.19
CA LYS A 38 -18.52 11.24 -4.29
C LYS A 38 -19.25 12.59 -4.21
N ASP A 39 -18.77 13.50 -3.36
CA ASP A 39 -19.34 14.85 -3.21
C ASP A 39 -19.14 15.71 -4.46
N LYS A 40 -18.23 15.28 -5.36
CA LYS A 40 -17.99 15.88 -6.67
C LYS A 40 -18.74 15.15 -7.81
N GLY A 41 -19.60 14.19 -7.47
CA GLY A 41 -20.38 13.43 -8.45
C GLY A 41 -19.59 12.33 -9.18
N ILE A 42 -18.44 11.91 -8.63
CA ILE A 42 -17.65 10.81 -9.18
C ILE A 42 -18.05 9.52 -8.46
N GLU A 43 -18.68 8.61 -9.18
CA GLU A 43 -19.02 7.29 -8.66
C GLU A 43 -17.78 6.39 -8.54
N TYR A 44 -17.86 5.38 -7.67
CA TYR A 44 -16.74 4.49 -7.39
C TYR A 44 -16.27 3.74 -8.64
N GLU A 45 -17.19 3.37 -9.53
CA GLU A 45 -16.90 2.69 -10.79
C GLU A 45 -16.07 3.53 -11.76
N ASP A 46 -16.17 4.86 -11.70
CA ASP A 46 -15.37 5.75 -12.53
C ASP A 46 -14.04 6.05 -11.87
N PHE A 47 -14.04 6.21 -10.54
CA PHE A 47 -12.80 6.32 -9.77
C PHE A 47 -11.90 5.09 -9.97
N ILE A 48 -12.45 3.87 -9.92
CA ILE A 48 -11.65 2.65 -10.04
C ILE A 48 -11.03 2.51 -11.45
N LYS A 49 -11.72 2.99 -12.51
CA LYS A 49 -11.16 3.03 -13.87
C LYS A 49 -9.94 3.96 -13.92
N ILE A 50 -10.00 5.12 -13.28
CA ILE A 50 -8.87 6.06 -13.19
C ILE A 50 -7.73 5.40 -12.41
N HIS A 51 -8.02 4.87 -11.22
CA HIS A 51 -7.05 4.18 -10.38
C HIS A 51 -6.32 3.06 -11.14
N ASP A 52 -7.06 2.14 -11.76
CA ASP A 52 -6.50 0.97 -12.44
C ASP A 52 -5.72 1.35 -13.69
N LYS A 53 -6.17 2.39 -14.42
CA LYS A 53 -5.42 2.97 -15.54
C LYS A 53 -4.06 3.50 -15.07
N VAL A 54 -4.05 4.33 -14.03
CA VAL A 54 -2.81 4.90 -13.46
C VAL A 54 -1.88 3.78 -12.97
N TRP A 55 -2.45 2.78 -12.29
CA TRP A 55 -1.69 1.64 -11.78
C TRP A 55 -1.02 0.84 -12.91
N ALA A 56 -1.79 0.47 -13.94
CA ALA A 56 -1.26 -0.29 -15.08
C ALA A 56 -0.16 0.49 -15.83
N GLU A 57 -0.29 1.81 -15.92
CA GLU A 57 0.74 2.66 -16.51
C GLU A 57 2.01 2.70 -15.65
N GLU A 58 1.89 2.78 -14.32
CA GLU A 58 3.05 2.72 -13.41
C GLU A 58 3.71 1.33 -13.40
N GLU A 59 2.95 0.24 -13.51
CA GLU A 59 3.48 -1.11 -13.69
C GLU A 59 4.34 -1.24 -14.97
N ARG A 60 3.92 -0.60 -16.06
CA ARG A 60 4.74 -0.55 -17.29
C ARG A 60 6.03 0.24 -17.09
N VAL A 61 5.98 1.30 -16.28
CA VAL A 61 7.15 2.11 -15.96
C VAL A 61 8.09 1.38 -14.98
N ARG A 62 7.58 0.56 -14.06
CA ARG A 62 8.37 -0.33 -13.19
C ARG A 62 9.36 -1.18 -13.98
N LEU A 63 9.01 -1.65 -15.17
CA LEU A 63 9.93 -2.41 -16.03
C LEU A 63 11.24 -1.65 -16.34
N LYS A 64 11.23 -0.32 -16.24
CA LYS A 64 12.41 0.55 -16.41
C LYS A 64 13.08 0.93 -15.09
N PHE A 65 12.32 1.12 -14.00
CA PHE A 65 12.81 1.65 -12.72
C PHE A 65 12.85 0.63 -11.56
N ARG A 66 12.48 -0.63 -11.81
CA ARG A 66 12.41 -1.76 -10.87
C ARG A 66 11.44 -1.63 -9.68
N GLU A 67 10.85 -0.45 -9.44
CA GLU A 67 9.91 -0.21 -8.34
C GLU A 67 8.67 0.56 -8.78
N ILE A 68 7.54 0.33 -8.10
CA ILE A 68 6.31 1.11 -8.26
C ILE A 68 6.30 2.17 -7.16
N SER A 69 6.29 3.45 -7.56
CA SER A 69 6.15 4.56 -6.61
C SER A 69 4.67 4.84 -6.34
N VAL A 70 4.22 4.50 -5.13
CA VAL A 70 2.84 4.75 -4.70
C VAL A 70 2.54 6.24 -4.57
N GLU A 71 3.53 7.03 -4.14
CA GLU A 71 3.43 8.48 -4.11
C GLU A 71 3.11 9.03 -5.50
N ARG A 72 3.79 8.52 -6.54
CA ARG A 72 3.54 8.88 -7.93
C ARG A 72 2.15 8.43 -8.39
N ILE A 73 1.72 7.21 -8.06
CA ILE A 73 0.36 6.73 -8.34
C ILE A 73 -0.68 7.70 -7.78
N ILE A 74 -0.60 8.01 -6.47
CA ILE A 74 -1.56 8.88 -5.80
C ILE A 74 -1.54 10.29 -6.40
N THR A 75 -0.36 10.85 -6.63
CA THR A 75 -0.21 12.18 -7.26
C THR A 75 -0.86 12.23 -8.66
N ARG A 76 -0.72 11.15 -9.44
CA ARG A 76 -1.33 11.05 -10.77
C ARG A 76 -2.84 10.87 -10.70
N ILE A 77 -3.36 10.08 -9.76
CA ILE A 77 -4.80 9.95 -9.52
C ILE A 77 -5.39 11.32 -9.18
N LEU A 78 -4.78 12.07 -8.25
CA LEU A 78 -5.21 13.42 -7.90
C LEU A 78 -5.22 14.35 -9.11
N LYS A 79 -4.21 14.28 -9.97
CA LYS A 79 -4.15 15.06 -11.20
C LYS A 79 -5.27 14.72 -12.19
N GLU A 80 -5.58 13.43 -12.39
CA GLU A 80 -6.69 13.02 -13.27
C GLU A 80 -8.06 13.43 -12.70
N LEU A 81 -8.16 13.61 -11.39
CA LEU A 81 -9.36 14.08 -10.69
C LEU A 81 -9.44 15.61 -10.53
N ASP A 82 -8.45 16.36 -11.04
CA ASP A 82 -8.30 17.80 -10.84
C ASP A 82 -8.38 18.19 -9.35
N MET A 83 -7.62 17.47 -8.52
CA MET A 83 -7.57 17.64 -7.07
C MET A 83 -6.18 18.04 -6.60
N GLU A 84 -6.13 19.02 -5.71
CA GLU A 84 -4.96 19.27 -4.88
C GLU A 84 -5.17 18.65 -3.51
N TYR A 85 -4.16 17.95 -3.01
CA TYR A 85 -4.17 17.39 -1.66
C TYR A 85 -2.82 17.65 -1.00
N SER A 86 -2.83 18.40 0.10
CA SER A 86 -1.62 18.94 0.73
C SER A 86 -0.76 17.88 1.41
N ASN A 87 -1.33 16.74 1.80
CA ASN A 87 -0.64 15.69 2.55
C ASN A 87 -0.70 14.32 1.86
N ILE A 88 0.16 14.11 0.87
CA ILE A 88 0.26 12.82 0.15
C ILE A 88 0.59 11.66 1.09
N LYS A 89 1.42 11.88 2.13
CA LYS A 89 1.76 10.84 3.11
C LYS A 89 0.54 10.29 3.83
N ARG A 90 -0.44 11.15 4.15
CA ARG A 90 -1.72 10.72 4.71
C ARG A 90 -2.47 9.79 3.75
N LEU A 91 -2.53 10.14 2.46
CA LEU A 91 -3.20 9.31 1.46
C LEU A 91 -2.52 7.95 1.28
N ILE A 92 -1.18 7.91 1.31
CA ILE A 92 -0.42 6.64 1.30
C ILE A 92 -0.81 5.78 2.50
N ASN A 93 -0.84 6.37 3.70
CA ASN A 93 -1.22 5.66 4.92
C ASN A 93 -2.67 5.14 4.85
N VAL A 94 -3.60 5.95 4.36
CA VAL A 94 -4.99 5.54 4.15
C VAL A 94 -5.06 4.36 3.19
N TYR A 95 -4.39 4.44 2.04
CA TYR A 95 -4.36 3.40 1.03
C TYR A 95 -3.83 2.06 1.56
N PHE A 96 -2.78 2.08 2.39
CA PHE A 96 -2.18 0.87 2.95
C PHE A 96 -2.76 0.42 4.28
N SER A 97 -3.55 1.25 4.97
CA SER A 97 -4.14 0.90 6.26
C SER A 97 -4.96 -0.41 6.25
N PRO A 98 -5.70 -0.79 5.18
CA PRO A 98 -6.42 -2.05 5.16
C PRO A 98 -5.48 -3.26 5.22
N LYS A 99 -4.27 -3.14 4.65
CA LYS A 99 -3.26 -4.20 4.65
C LYS A 99 -2.90 -4.65 6.07
N LEU A 100 -2.87 -3.72 7.03
CA LEU A 100 -2.57 -4.04 8.44
C LEU A 100 -3.55 -5.05 9.06
N ARG A 101 -4.78 -5.15 8.54
CA ARG A 101 -5.78 -6.14 9.00
C ARG A 101 -5.48 -7.55 8.50
N TYR A 102 -4.67 -7.68 7.46
CA TYR A 102 -4.37 -8.92 6.75
C TYR A 102 -2.90 -9.34 6.89
N VAL A 103 -2.14 -8.69 7.77
CA VAL A 103 -0.75 -9.05 8.07
C VAL A 103 -0.71 -9.75 9.42
N LYS A 104 0.01 -10.86 9.49
CA LYS A 104 0.30 -11.56 10.76
C LYS A 104 1.78 -11.92 10.82
N LEU A 105 2.33 -11.99 12.02
CA LEU A 105 3.64 -12.60 12.22
C LEU A 105 3.60 -14.08 11.81
N PHE A 106 4.73 -14.61 11.35
CA PHE A 106 4.90 -16.06 11.30
C PHE A 106 4.85 -16.64 12.73
N PRO A 107 4.33 -17.87 12.91
CA PRO A 107 4.06 -18.43 14.24
C PRO A 107 5.28 -18.53 15.17
N ASP A 108 6.44 -18.75 14.59
CA ASP A 108 7.75 -18.94 15.23
C ASP A 108 8.49 -17.63 15.54
N VAL A 109 8.16 -16.55 14.83
CA VAL A 109 8.83 -15.25 14.99
C VAL A 109 8.86 -14.74 16.43
N PRO A 110 7.78 -14.78 17.23
CA PRO A 110 7.84 -14.34 18.63
C PRO A 110 8.85 -15.13 19.48
N GLN A 111 8.98 -16.44 19.25
CA GLN A 111 9.95 -17.26 19.96
C GLN A 111 11.37 -16.93 19.54
N VAL A 112 11.64 -16.89 18.23
CA VAL A 112 12.97 -16.61 17.67
C VAL A 112 13.48 -15.25 18.14
N LEU A 113 12.64 -14.20 18.05
CA LEU A 113 13.02 -12.87 18.53
C LEU A 113 13.23 -12.83 20.05
N GLY A 114 12.52 -13.69 20.80
CA GLY A 114 12.69 -13.82 22.25
C GLY A 114 13.99 -14.51 22.66
N GLU A 115 14.49 -15.46 21.87
CA GLU A 115 15.77 -16.13 22.08
C GLU A 115 16.93 -15.19 21.75
N LEU A 116 16.88 -14.51 20.61
CA LEU A 116 17.92 -13.57 20.16
C LEU A 116 18.10 -12.35 21.08
N LYS A 117 17.08 -12.00 21.88
CA LYS A 117 17.16 -10.89 22.86
C LYS A 117 17.92 -11.29 24.15
N LYS A 118 18.01 -12.59 24.44
CA LYS A 118 18.67 -13.09 25.66
C LYS A 118 20.18 -13.26 25.50
N GLU A 119 20.66 -13.28 24.26
CA GLU A 119 22.08 -13.24 23.88
C GLU A 119 22.60 -11.80 23.81
#